data_AF-A0A9D8WDX8-F1
#
_entry.id   AF-A0A9D8WDX8-F1
#
_cell.length_a   1.000
_cell.length_b   1.000
_cell.length_c   1.000
_cell.angle_alpha   90.00
_cell.angle_beta   90.00
_cell.angle_gamma   90.00
#
_symmetry.space_group_name_H-M   'P 1'
#
loop_
_entity.id
_entity.type
_entity.pdbx_description
1 polymer ?
#
loop_
_entity_poly.entity_id
_entity_poly.type
_entity_poly.pdbx_seq_one_letter_code
_entity_poly.pdbx_strand_id
1 'polypeptide(L)'
;MRRELLLCAVLLLTSLQACEPPRRVAATGVNPGVTSDNLAVVIADIQSAEARAREGDASGIRSLPHNIDVLTRAIEGGTVEGDALLTLRHYRAFARQMLNRFNDLMDLPVDRPVAEAAVADYLAIAEAAGDDPAKQKLKAHAIYGAGQVTATQLGNEVQGYRYFRQCSDMKQAGCQNVVAYAMIYGHAGIEQDLNGALALHKAVYDTGITYTCAGSFSARSIAYIVHFTDARLDGRTGLDWLRRSMTLADQVKSQANGVDLCAGESVRVDEYLMRLQAGERQDSLISGYLEENEVLPPVVAQYLLGKIGDATFTKELRKMDRPSARCAYAFIGAWKSSIERKAASVRTYSSMLKELPDETSCASNIVFVERFAR
;
A
#
# COMPACT_ATOMS: atom_id res chain seq x y z
N MET A 1 5.49 2.99 -20.91
CA MET A 1 5.28 2.02 -19.81
C MET A 1 5.94 2.48 -18.50
N ARG A 2 5.49 3.63 -17.97
CA ARG A 2 6.02 4.27 -16.74
C ARG A 2 5.25 3.88 -15.45
N ARG A 3 4.27 2.96 -15.53
CA ARG A 3 3.03 3.10 -14.72
C ARG A 3 2.65 2.00 -13.70
N GLU A 4 3.29 0.82 -13.64
CA GLU A 4 2.62 -0.33 -12.99
C GLU A 4 3.06 -0.71 -11.56
N LEU A 5 4.26 -0.32 -11.08
CA LEU A 5 4.80 -0.84 -9.81
C LEU A 5 4.79 0.13 -8.62
N LEU A 6 4.80 1.45 -8.86
CA LEU A 6 4.43 2.43 -7.81
C LEU A 6 2.94 2.32 -7.48
N LEU A 7 2.17 1.83 -8.46
CA LEU A 7 0.84 1.30 -8.29
C LEU A 7 0.88 0.20 -7.22
N CYS A 8 1.70 -0.86 -7.24
CA CYS A 8 1.62 -1.91 -6.20
C CYS A 8 1.85 -1.48 -4.74
N ALA A 9 2.82 -0.63 -4.39
CA ALA A 9 3.03 -0.27 -2.97
C ALA A 9 1.99 0.73 -2.42
N VAL A 10 1.53 1.67 -3.26
CA VAL A 10 0.50 2.66 -2.91
C VAL A 10 -0.92 2.10 -3.18
N LEU A 11 -1.09 1.17 -4.13
CA LEU A 11 -2.31 0.36 -4.35
C LEU A 11 -2.46 -0.75 -3.34
N LEU A 12 -1.40 -1.35 -2.78
CA LEU A 12 -1.56 -2.29 -1.65
C LEU A 12 -2.11 -1.57 -0.40
N LEU A 13 -1.94 -0.25 -0.32
CA LEU A 13 -2.56 0.60 0.71
C LEU A 13 -3.94 1.17 0.30
N THR A 14 -4.25 1.31 -1.00
CA THR A 14 -5.60 1.73 -1.47
C THR A 14 -6.52 0.59 -1.90
N SER A 15 -6.03 -0.65 -2.02
CA SER A 15 -6.84 -1.87 -2.16
C SER A 15 -7.46 -2.29 -0.82
N LEU A 16 -7.09 -1.62 0.27
CA LEU A 16 -7.70 -1.72 1.59
C LEU A 16 -9.02 -0.94 1.72
N GLN A 17 -9.43 -0.21 0.68
CA GLN A 17 -10.71 0.48 0.60
C GLN A 17 -11.81 -0.39 -0.02
N ALA A 18 -11.87 -1.68 0.34
CA ALA A 18 -13.15 -2.39 0.34
C ALA A 18 -14.03 -1.87 1.51
N CYS A 19 -14.31 -0.57 1.51
CA CYS A 19 -15.48 -0.09 2.20
C CYS A 19 -16.64 -0.49 1.31
N GLU A 20 -17.54 -1.35 1.82
CA GLU A 20 -18.91 -1.29 1.34
C GLU A 20 -19.31 0.19 1.41
N PRO A 21 -19.66 0.83 0.28
CA PRO A 21 -20.16 2.18 0.33
C PRO A 21 -21.37 2.19 1.28
N PRO A 22 -21.58 3.27 2.06
CA PRO A 22 -22.81 3.40 2.83
C PRO A 22 -24.01 3.11 1.90
N ARG A 23 -24.91 2.22 2.34
CA ARG A 23 -26.06 1.76 1.55
C ARG A 23 -26.78 2.97 0.93
N ARG A 24 -27.25 2.81 -0.32
CA ARG A 24 -27.96 3.85 -1.12
C ARG A 24 -28.78 4.77 -0.22
N VAL A 25 -28.35 6.02 -0.11
CA VAL A 25 -29.06 7.03 0.66
C VAL A 25 -30.20 7.56 -0.22
N ALA A 26 -31.44 7.36 0.22
CA ALA A 26 -32.59 8.04 -0.37
C ALA A 26 -32.53 9.52 0.08
N ALA A 27 -32.04 10.40 -0.81
CA ALA A 27 -31.99 11.83 -0.54
C ALA A 27 -33.41 12.40 -0.58
N THR A 28 -33.99 12.65 0.59
CA THR A 28 -35.21 13.46 0.72
C THR A 28 -34.78 14.88 1.12
N GLY A 29 -35.20 15.89 0.35
CA GLY A 29 -34.96 17.31 0.68
C GLY A 29 -33.95 18.08 -0.18
N VAL A 30 -33.79 17.77 -1.48
CA VAL A 30 -32.80 18.47 -2.33
C VAL A 30 -33.43 19.65 -3.11
N ASN A 31 -32.71 20.78 -3.15
CA ASN A 31 -33.04 22.03 -3.86
C ASN A 31 -33.07 21.82 -5.41
N PRO A 32 -33.84 22.58 -6.22
CA PRO A 32 -34.04 22.28 -7.64
C PRO A 32 -32.78 22.43 -8.53
N GLY A 33 -31.71 23.06 -8.05
CA GLY A 33 -30.46 23.26 -8.80
C GLY A 33 -29.44 22.11 -8.71
N VAL A 34 -29.60 21.19 -7.75
CA VAL A 34 -28.78 19.99 -7.59
C VAL A 34 -29.76 18.87 -7.28
N THR A 35 -30.11 18.04 -8.25
CA THR A 35 -31.03 16.92 -7.98
C THR A 35 -30.29 15.80 -7.26
N SER A 36 -31.02 14.96 -6.51
CA SER A 36 -30.50 13.72 -5.93
C SER A 36 -29.83 12.82 -6.99
N ASP A 37 -30.40 12.82 -8.20
CA ASP A 37 -29.92 12.03 -9.33
C ASP A 37 -28.53 12.49 -9.79
N ASN A 38 -28.27 13.81 -9.77
CA ASN A 38 -26.96 14.36 -10.09
C ASN A 38 -25.88 13.91 -9.09
N LEU A 39 -26.20 13.81 -7.80
CA LEU A 39 -25.25 13.38 -6.77
C LEU A 39 -24.90 11.90 -6.90
N ALA A 40 -25.87 11.05 -7.23
CA ALA A 40 -25.64 9.62 -7.46
C ALA A 40 -24.71 9.40 -8.67
N VAL A 41 -24.90 10.16 -9.76
CA VAL A 41 -24.02 10.12 -10.93
C VAL A 41 -22.59 10.54 -10.57
N VAL A 42 -22.43 11.65 -9.84
CA VAL A 42 -21.10 12.13 -9.42
C VAL A 42 -20.36 11.10 -8.56
N ILE A 43 -21.07 10.44 -7.63
CA ILE A 43 -20.48 9.37 -6.81
C ILE A 43 -20.04 8.18 -7.68
N ALA A 44 -20.90 7.75 -8.61
CA ALA A 44 -20.58 6.65 -9.52
C ALA A 44 -19.38 6.98 -10.42
N ASP A 45 -19.26 8.23 -10.88
CA ASP A 45 -18.12 8.70 -11.68
C ASP A 45 -16.81 8.67 -10.89
N ILE A 46 -16.83 9.06 -9.61
CA ILE A 46 -15.65 8.97 -8.72
C ILE A 46 -15.23 7.49 -8.53
N GLN A 47 -16.20 6.60 -8.28
CA GLN A 47 -15.94 5.17 -8.13
C GLN A 47 -15.40 4.54 -9.43
N SER A 48 -15.93 4.95 -10.59
CA SER A 48 -15.45 4.54 -11.90
C SER A 48 -14.02 5.04 -12.15
N ALA A 49 -13.72 6.29 -11.79
CA ALA A 49 -12.37 6.85 -11.88
C ALA A 49 -11.38 6.08 -10.99
N GLU A 50 -11.79 5.66 -9.79
CA GLU A 50 -10.97 4.82 -8.91
C GLU A 50 -10.69 3.45 -9.52
N ALA A 51 -11.73 2.77 -10.01
CA ALA A 51 -11.60 1.45 -10.65
C ALA A 51 -10.64 1.50 -11.84
N ARG A 52 -10.81 2.49 -12.73
CA ARG A 52 -9.92 2.71 -13.88
C ARG A 52 -8.49 3.04 -13.45
N ALA A 53 -8.32 3.86 -12.42
CA ALA A 53 -6.99 4.20 -11.91
C ALA A 53 -6.26 2.96 -11.35
N ARG A 54 -6.98 2.00 -10.75
CA ARG A 54 -6.42 0.71 -10.31
C ARG A 54 -5.94 -0.15 -11.50
N GLU A 55 -6.56 0.00 -12.65
CA GLU A 55 -6.17 -0.64 -13.92
C GLU A 55 -5.11 0.18 -14.70
N GLY A 56 -4.62 1.28 -14.13
CA GLY A 56 -3.64 2.15 -14.78
C GLY A 56 -4.23 3.12 -15.83
N ASP A 57 -5.56 3.20 -15.95
CA ASP A 57 -6.25 4.18 -16.78
C ASP A 57 -6.56 5.47 -16.00
N ALA A 58 -5.83 6.53 -16.35
CA ALA A 58 -6.01 7.86 -15.77
C ALA A 58 -7.15 8.68 -16.40
N SER A 59 -7.89 8.15 -17.37
CA SER A 59 -8.91 8.90 -18.13
C SER A 59 -10.02 9.48 -17.25
N GLY A 60 -10.40 8.77 -16.19
CA GLY A 60 -11.42 9.18 -15.22
C GLY A 60 -11.01 10.33 -14.31
N ILE A 61 -9.73 10.66 -14.22
CA ILE A 61 -9.25 11.71 -13.29
C ILE A 61 -9.65 13.11 -13.77
N ARG A 62 -9.86 13.27 -15.09
CA ARG A 62 -10.26 14.56 -15.69
C ARG A 62 -11.63 15.07 -15.22
N SER A 63 -12.53 14.18 -14.77
CA SER A 63 -13.84 14.60 -14.25
C SER A 63 -13.81 14.99 -12.76
N LEU A 64 -12.74 14.67 -12.03
CA LEU A 64 -12.67 14.90 -10.58
C LEU A 64 -12.86 16.37 -10.18
N PRO A 65 -12.27 17.39 -10.85
CA PRO A 65 -12.51 18.79 -10.49
C PRO A 65 -13.99 19.18 -10.54
N HIS A 66 -14.69 18.81 -11.62
CA HIS A 66 -16.13 19.07 -11.74
C HIS A 66 -16.93 18.36 -10.64
N ASN A 67 -16.60 17.09 -10.36
CA ASN A 67 -17.25 16.30 -9.32
C ASN A 67 -17.05 16.90 -7.93
N ILE A 68 -15.83 17.36 -7.61
CA ILE A 68 -15.51 18.07 -6.37
C ILE A 68 -16.36 19.35 -6.25
N ASP A 69 -16.52 20.11 -7.33
CA ASP A 69 -17.34 21.34 -7.32
C ASP A 69 -18.83 21.05 -7.07
N VAL A 70 -19.38 20.01 -7.70
CA VAL A 70 -20.78 19.60 -7.48
C VAL A 70 -21.00 19.18 -6.02
N LEU A 71 -20.12 18.34 -5.47
CA LEU A 71 -20.18 17.93 -4.07
C LEU A 71 -20.02 19.12 -3.12
N THR A 72 -19.15 20.07 -3.46
CA THR A 72 -18.92 21.28 -2.66
C THR A 72 -20.19 22.12 -2.56
N ARG A 73 -20.84 22.41 -3.68
CA ARG A 73 -22.11 23.15 -3.69
C ARG A 73 -23.21 22.46 -2.87
N ALA A 74 -23.31 21.14 -2.95
CA ALA A 74 -24.31 20.39 -2.19
C ALA A 74 -24.05 20.42 -0.68
N ILE A 75 -22.78 20.31 -0.27
CA ILE A 75 -22.36 20.35 1.15
C ILE A 75 -22.53 21.77 1.72
N GLU A 76 -22.03 22.78 1.02
CA GLU A 76 -22.01 24.17 1.50
C GLU A 76 -23.36 24.87 1.35
N GLY A 77 -24.22 24.39 0.45
CA GLY A 77 -25.60 24.86 0.32
C GLY A 77 -26.50 24.46 1.49
N GLY A 78 -26.03 23.61 2.42
CA GLY A 78 -26.79 23.18 3.60
C GLY A 78 -28.00 22.30 3.27
N THR A 79 -28.08 21.75 2.07
CA THR A 79 -29.24 20.96 1.60
C THR A 79 -29.15 19.48 1.98
N VAL A 80 -28.05 19.06 2.61
CA VAL A 80 -27.74 17.67 2.92
C VAL A 80 -27.25 17.59 4.36
N GLU A 81 -27.87 16.72 5.15
CA GLU A 81 -27.58 16.54 6.58
C GLU A 81 -27.35 15.07 6.94
N GLY A 82 -26.95 14.82 8.20
CA GLY A 82 -26.80 13.47 8.75
C GLY A 82 -25.84 12.59 7.95
N ASP A 83 -26.18 11.32 7.77
CA ASP A 83 -25.32 10.33 7.10
C ASP A 83 -25.12 10.64 5.60
N ALA A 84 -26.07 11.33 4.97
CA ALA A 84 -25.93 11.81 3.60
C ALA A 84 -24.76 12.80 3.49
N LEU A 85 -24.67 13.74 4.43
CA LEU A 85 -23.59 14.72 4.48
C LEU A 85 -22.23 14.05 4.67
N LEU A 86 -22.14 13.07 5.57
CA LEU A 86 -20.90 12.30 5.80
C LEU A 86 -20.47 11.55 4.54
N THR A 87 -21.42 10.98 3.80
CA THR A 87 -21.17 10.30 2.53
C THR A 87 -20.62 11.26 1.49
N LEU A 88 -21.23 12.45 1.31
CA LEU A 88 -20.73 13.44 0.35
C LEU A 88 -19.34 13.95 0.72
N ARG A 89 -19.07 14.21 2.01
CA ARG A 89 -17.74 14.58 2.49
C ARG A 89 -16.71 13.50 2.20
N HIS A 90 -17.06 12.22 2.38
CA HIS A 90 -16.16 11.11 2.09
C HIS A 90 -15.73 11.11 0.62
N TYR A 91 -16.69 11.15 -0.30
CA TYR A 91 -16.39 11.15 -1.74
C TYR A 91 -15.66 12.43 -2.18
N ARG A 92 -15.95 13.58 -1.58
CA ARG A 92 -15.24 14.83 -1.87
C ARG A 92 -13.78 14.75 -1.41
N ALA A 93 -13.53 14.28 -0.18
CA ALA A 93 -12.19 14.08 0.35
C ALA A 93 -11.39 13.09 -0.52
N PHE A 94 -12.04 11.98 -0.89
CA PHE A 94 -11.43 10.94 -1.72
C PHE A 94 -11.08 11.44 -3.12
N ALA A 95 -11.99 12.17 -3.79
CA ALA A 95 -11.71 12.77 -5.10
C ALA A 95 -10.54 13.78 -5.04
N ARG A 96 -10.46 14.60 -3.99
CA ARG A 96 -9.33 15.52 -3.76
C ARG A 96 -8.02 14.76 -3.55
N GLN A 97 -8.04 13.71 -2.74
CA GLN A 97 -6.89 12.83 -2.54
C GLN A 97 -6.43 12.19 -3.86
N MET A 98 -7.35 11.67 -4.67
CA MET A 98 -7.06 11.08 -5.99
C MET A 98 -6.45 12.09 -6.96
N LEU A 99 -6.97 13.32 -6.99
CA LEU A 99 -6.45 14.40 -7.84
C LEU A 99 -4.97 14.68 -7.51
N ASN A 100 -4.64 14.83 -6.24
CA ASN A 100 -3.25 15.05 -5.83
C ASN A 100 -2.34 13.84 -6.04
N ARG A 101 -2.87 12.62 -5.85
CA ARG A 101 -2.13 11.40 -6.21
C ARG A 101 -1.81 11.36 -7.70
N PHE A 102 -2.72 11.84 -8.54
CA PHE A 102 -2.47 11.94 -9.97
C PHE A 102 -1.41 12.99 -10.30
N ASN A 103 -1.47 14.16 -9.66
CA ASN A 103 -0.45 15.20 -9.85
C ASN A 103 0.93 14.63 -9.54
N ASP A 104 1.09 14.00 -8.38
CA ASP A 104 2.34 13.35 -7.97
C ASP A 104 2.81 12.29 -8.99
N LEU A 105 1.90 11.42 -9.46
CA LEU A 105 2.21 10.41 -10.49
C LEU A 105 2.61 11.00 -11.85
N MET A 106 2.24 12.25 -12.13
CA MET A 106 2.54 12.97 -13.36
C MET A 106 3.72 13.94 -13.21
N ASP A 107 4.47 13.85 -12.11
CA ASP A 107 5.54 14.79 -11.75
C ASP A 107 5.05 16.25 -11.70
N LEU A 108 3.76 16.43 -11.38
CA LEU A 108 3.14 17.73 -11.15
C LEU A 108 3.13 18.05 -9.65
N PRO A 109 3.23 19.34 -9.26
CA PRO A 109 3.14 19.72 -7.86
C PRO A 109 1.82 19.27 -7.22
N VAL A 110 1.91 18.74 -6.00
CA VAL A 110 0.75 18.51 -5.14
C VAL A 110 0.09 19.85 -4.81
N ASP A 111 -1.23 19.93 -5.02
CA ASP A 111 -2.04 21.07 -4.61
C ASP A 111 -2.29 21.00 -3.10
N ARG A 112 -1.50 21.76 -2.33
CA ARG A 112 -1.56 21.76 -0.86
C ARG A 112 -2.94 22.17 -0.32
N PRO A 113 -3.58 23.28 -0.77
CA PRO A 113 -4.96 23.60 -0.38
C PRO A 113 -5.95 22.46 -0.61
N VAL A 114 -5.86 21.74 -1.73
CA VAL A 114 -6.73 20.57 -2.01
C VAL A 114 -6.48 19.43 -1.01
N ALA A 115 -5.21 19.16 -0.66
CA ALA A 115 -4.86 18.17 0.35
C ALA A 115 -5.36 18.57 1.75
N GLU A 116 -5.18 19.82 2.16
CA GLU A 116 -5.68 20.34 3.44
C GLU A 116 -7.21 20.24 3.53
N ALA A 117 -7.91 20.56 2.44
CA ALA A 117 -9.36 20.43 2.35
C ALA A 117 -9.84 18.97 2.39
N ALA A 118 -9.06 18.02 1.85
CA ALA A 118 -9.34 16.59 1.98
C ALA A 118 -9.19 16.11 3.43
N VAL A 119 -8.12 16.53 4.12
CA VAL A 119 -7.92 16.24 5.56
C VAL A 119 -9.06 16.81 6.39
N ALA A 120 -9.47 18.05 6.14
CA ALA A 120 -10.57 18.69 6.85
C ALA A 120 -11.90 17.91 6.70
N ASP A 121 -12.22 17.43 5.50
CA ASP A 121 -13.41 16.60 5.29
C ASP A 121 -13.33 15.26 6.02
N TYR A 122 -12.19 14.57 5.98
CA TYR A 122 -11.99 13.34 6.73
C TYR A 122 -12.11 13.54 8.24
N LEU A 123 -11.53 14.61 8.80
CA LEU A 123 -11.62 14.90 10.22
C LEU A 123 -13.06 15.27 10.63
N ALA A 124 -13.80 16.01 9.80
CA ALA A 124 -15.21 16.32 10.05
C ALA A 124 -16.08 15.05 10.09
N ILE A 125 -15.78 14.05 9.25
CA ILE A 125 -16.47 12.74 9.30
C ILE A 125 -16.14 12.01 10.60
N ALA A 126 -14.87 11.99 11.00
CA ALA A 126 -14.43 11.32 12.23
C ALA A 126 -15.02 11.97 13.50
N GLU A 127 -15.13 13.30 13.51
CA GLU A 127 -15.77 14.07 14.58
C GLU A 127 -17.27 13.79 14.66
N ALA A 128 -17.99 13.87 13.54
CA ALA A 128 -19.43 13.62 13.49
C ALA A 128 -19.81 12.17 13.82
N ALA A 129 -18.91 11.21 13.57
CA ALA A 129 -19.11 9.83 14.01
C ALA A 129 -19.06 9.68 15.54
N GLY A 130 -18.35 10.57 16.25
CA GLY A 130 -18.27 10.58 17.71
C GLY A 130 -17.89 9.22 18.31
N ASP A 131 -18.55 8.84 19.38
CA ASP A 131 -18.39 7.54 20.05
C ASP A 131 -19.50 6.56 19.70
N ASP A 132 -20.28 6.83 18.65
CA ASP A 132 -21.34 5.92 18.18
C ASP A 132 -20.71 4.58 17.73
N PRO A 133 -21.04 3.45 18.40
CA PRO A 133 -20.51 2.14 18.04
C PRO A 133 -20.79 1.77 16.57
N ALA A 134 -21.94 2.18 16.03
CA ALA A 134 -22.33 1.87 14.65
C ALA A 134 -21.46 2.61 13.62
N LYS A 135 -20.82 3.72 14.01
CA LYS A 135 -19.99 4.56 13.12
C LYS A 135 -18.49 4.42 13.35
N GLN A 136 -18.04 3.55 14.27
CA GLN A 136 -16.61 3.38 14.53
C GLN A 136 -15.81 2.96 13.29
N LYS A 137 -16.37 2.10 12.44
CA LYS A 137 -15.72 1.72 11.17
C LYS A 137 -15.54 2.94 10.27
N LEU A 138 -16.58 3.76 10.11
CA LEU A 138 -16.52 5.00 9.33
C LEU A 138 -15.47 5.98 9.89
N LYS A 139 -15.48 6.19 11.22
CA LYS A 139 -14.49 7.03 11.93
C LYS A 139 -13.06 6.57 11.65
N ALA A 140 -12.79 5.27 11.80
CA ALA A 140 -11.47 4.71 11.60
C ALA A 140 -11.00 4.84 10.13
N HIS A 141 -11.89 4.64 9.15
CA HIS A 141 -11.58 4.87 7.74
C HIS A 141 -11.34 6.34 7.39
N ALA A 142 -12.08 7.26 8.00
CA ALA A 142 -11.87 8.69 7.79
C ALA A 142 -10.50 9.12 8.36
N ILE A 143 -10.16 8.67 9.57
CA ILE A 143 -8.83 8.91 10.16
C ILE A 143 -7.71 8.29 9.30
N TYR A 144 -7.93 7.10 8.71
CA TYR A 144 -6.99 6.51 7.76
C TYR A 144 -6.75 7.41 6.54
N GLY A 145 -7.81 7.94 5.93
CA GLY A 145 -7.73 8.89 4.82
C GLY A 145 -6.98 10.17 5.20
N ALA A 146 -7.27 10.75 6.37
CA ALA A 146 -6.55 11.89 6.90
C ALA A 146 -5.04 11.59 7.10
N GLY A 147 -4.71 10.40 7.61
CA GLY A 147 -3.34 9.91 7.73
C GLY A 147 -2.61 9.85 6.39
N GLN A 148 -3.24 9.24 5.38
CA GLN A 148 -2.67 9.12 4.04
C GLN A 148 -2.37 10.49 3.43
N VAL A 149 -3.34 11.40 3.42
CA VAL A 149 -3.15 12.73 2.83
C VAL A 149 -2.09 13.52 3.60
N THR A 150 -2.12 13.48 4.93
CA THR A 150 -1.18 14.23 5.78
C THR A 150 0.26 13.76 5.61
N ALA A 151 0.49 12.44 5.59
CA ALA A 151 1.84 11.89 5.41
C ALA A 151 2.35 12.11 3.99
N THR A 152 1.55 11.75 2.97
CA THR A 152 2.04 11.64 1.58
C THR A 152 1.91 12.93 0.77
N GLN A 153 0.87 13.74 1.00
CA GLN A 153 0.59 14.93 0.20
C GLN A 153 1.05 16.21 0.89
N LEU A 154 0.94 16.27 2.22
CA LEU A 154 1.38 17.42 3.00
C LEU A 154 2.82 17.30 3.52
N GLY A 155 3.42 16.11 3.42
CA GLY A 155 4.79 15.83 3.90
C GLY A 155 4.92 15.91 5.42
N ASN A 156 3.82 15.78 6.17
CA ASN A 156 3.84 15.80 7.64
C ASN A 156 3.67 14.38 8.17
N GLU A 157 4.73 13.58 8.03
CA GLU A 157 4.74 12.16 8.40
C GLU A 157 4.40 11.96 9.87
N VAL A 158 5.00 12.74 10.79
CA VAL A 158 4.74 12.62 12.23
C VAL A 158 3.24 12.75 12.54
N GLN A 159 2.55 13.74 11.95
CA GLN A 159 1.12 13.90 12.15
C GLN A 159 0.31 12.80 11.44
N GLY A 160 0.70 12.41 10.22
CA GLY A 160 0.05 11.31 9.51
C GLY A 160 0.10 10.00 10.31
N TYR A 161 1.25 9.69 10.91
CA TYR A 161 1.43 8.52 11.78
C TYR A 161 0.74 8.62 13.13
N ARG A 162 0.42 9.82 13.63
CA ARG A 162 -0.50 9.98 14.76
C ARG A 162 -1.92 9.55 14.38
N TYR A 163 -2.40 9.93 13.20
CA TYR A 163 -3.68 9.45 12.69
C TYR A 163 -3.67 7.93 12.48
N PHE A 164 -2.62 7.38 11.86
CA PHE A 164 -2.50 5.93 11.69
C PHE A 164 -2.50 5.17 13.02
N ARG A 165 -1.82 5.67 14.06
CA ARG A 165 -1.92 5.07 15.41
C ARG A 165 -3.35 5.09 15.94
N GLN A 166 -4.02 6.24 15.85
CA GLN A 166 -5.40 6.40 16.33
C GLN A 166 -6.38 5.40 15.65
N CYS A 167 -6.31 5.22 14.34
CA CYS A 167 -7.18 4.25 13.66
C CYS A 167 -6.69 2.80 13.76
N SER A 168 -5.42 2.56 14.06
CA SER A 168 -4.90 1.22 14.41
C SER A 168 -5.48 0.73 15.73
N ASP A 169 -5.64 1.62 16.72
CA ASP A 169 -6.31 1.29 17.99
C ASP A 169 -7.77 0.87 17.78
N MET A 170 -8.41 1.44 16.76
CA MET A 170 -9.75 1.07 16.28
C MET A 170 -9.78 -0.19 15.40
N LYS A 171 -8.66 -0.92 15.28
CA LYS A 171 -8.52 -2.16 14.49
C LYS A 171 -8.78 -2.00 13.00
N GLN A 172 -8.52 -0.81 12.45
CA GLN A 172 -8.57 -0.60 11.00
C GLN A 172 -7.32 -1.23 10.35
N ALA A 173 -7.54 -2.19 9.45
CA ALA A 173 -6.48 -3.07 8.94
C ALA A 173 -5.33 -2.33 8.22
N GLY A 174 -5.64 -1.26 7.48
CA GLY A 174 -4.63 -0.43 6.82
C GLY A 174 -3.79 0.36 7.81
N CYS A 175 -4.40 0.96 8.82
CA CYS A 175 -3.71 1.65 9.90
C CYS A 175 -2.79 0.69 10.67
N GLN A 176 -3.29 -0.50 11.00
CA GLN A 176 -2.47 -1.53 11.65
C GLN A 176 -1.27 -1.93 10.78
N ASN A 177 -1.47 -2.13 9.47
CA ASN A 177 -0.36 -2.42 8.55
C ASN A 177 0.68 -1.29 8.51
N VAL A 178 0.26 -0.04 8.38
CA VAL A 178 1.16 1.12 8.31
C VAL A 178 1.95 1.29 9.62
N VAL A 179 1.27 1.18 10.75
CA VAL A 179 1.90 1.26 12.09
C VAL A 179 2.87 0.10 12.30
N ALA A 180 2.44 -1.13 12.02
CA ALA A 180 3.29 -2.31 12.13
C ALA A 180 4.56 -2.19 11.29
N TYR A 181 4.42 -1.68 10.08
CA TYR A 181 5.57 -1.47 9.20
C TYR A 181 6.55 -0.43 9.75
N ALA A 182 6.06 0.70 10.27
CA ALA A 182 6.92 1.69 10.92
C ALA A 182 7.59 1.17 12.20
N MET A 183 6.95 0.24 12.93
CA MET A 183 7.58 -0.43 14.08
C MET A 183 8.74 -1.34 13.68
N ILE A 184 8.88 -1.75 12.40
CA ILE A 184 10.01 -2.56 11.94
C ILE A 184 11.33 -1.76 11.97
N TYR A 185 11.27 -0.46 11.62
CA TYR A 185 12.46 0.37 11.41
C TYR A 185 12.50 1.67 12.21
N GLY A 186 11.46 1.96 13.01
CA GLY A 186 11.41 3.11 13.90
C GLY A 186 11.29 4.45 13.15
N HIS A 187 10.08 4.79 12.69
CA HIS A 187 9.87 5.97 11.83
C HIS A 187 8.68 6.84 12.25
N ALA A 188 8.76 8.13 11.91
CA ALA A 188 7.73 9.14 12.18
C ALA A 188 7.25 9.18 13.65
N GLY A 189 8.19 9.02 14.59
CA GLY A 189 7.91 9.00 16.02
C GLY A 189 7.20 7.73 16.51
N ILE A 190 7.31 6.62 15.76
CA ILE A 190 7.00 5.27 16.19
C ILE A 190 8.32 4.57 16.50
N GLU A 191 8.42 3.96 17.68
CA GLU A 191 9.62 3.23 18.10
C GLU A 191 9.73 1.89 17.39
N GLN A 192 10.96 1.39 17.25
CA GLN A 192 11.20 0.06 16.72
C GLN A 192 10.74 -1.00 17.74
N ASP A 193 9.77 -1.83 17.37
CA ASP A 193 9.25 -2.94 18.16
C ASP A 193 8.75 -4.06 17.24
N LEU A 194 9.62 -5.04 17.01
CA LEU A 194 9.35 -6.18 16.13
C LEU A 194 8.23 -7.09 16.64
N ASN A 195 8.09 -7.22 17.96
CA ASN A 195 7.04 -8.08 18.53
C ASN A 195 5.67 -7.41 18.42
N GLY A 196 5.59 -6.09 18.66
CA GLY A 196 4.40 -5.31 18.38
C GLY A 196 4.03 -5.30 16.89
N ALA A 197 5.02 -5.19 16.00
CA ALA A 197 4.80 -5.31 14.55
C ALA A 197 4.20 -6.67 14.18
N LEU A 198 4.75 -7.77 14.72
CA LEU A 198 4.21 -9.13 14.52
C LEU A 198 2.76 -9.24 15.03
N ALA A 199 2.46 -8.69 16.20
CA ALA A 199 1.11 -8.73 16.77
C ALA A 199 0.08 -7.98 15.91
N LEU A 200 0.44 -6.79 15.39
CA LEU A 200 -0.42 -6.02 14.50
C LEU A 200 -0.62 -6.71 13.14
N HIS A 201 0.45 -7.18 12.51
CA HIS A 201 0.33 -7.94 11.26
C HIS A 201 -0.47 -9.24 11.46
N LYS A 202 -0.32 -9.92 12.59
CA LYS A 202 -1.12 -11.11 12.91
C LYS A 202 -2.61 -10.77 13.01
N ALA A 203 -2.95 -9.68 13.70
CA ALA A 203 -4.33 -9.23 13.81
C ALA A 203 -4.95 -8.92 12.43
N VAL A 204 -4.19 -8.31 11.52
CA VAL A 204 -4.63 -8.05 10.15
C VAL A 204 -4.74 -9.33 9.33
N TYR A 205 -3.75 -10.24 9.44
CA TYR A 205 -3.80 -11.56 8.80
C TYR A 205 -5.07 -12.34 9.18
N ASP A 206 -5.47 -12.29 10.45
CA ASP A 206 -6.65 -12.99 10.95
C ASP A 206 -7.97 -12.46 10.37
N THR A 207 -7.96 -11.28 9.72
CA THR A 207 -9.12 -10.79 8.94
C THR A 207 -9.29 -11.50 7.59
N GLY A 208 -8.32 -12.32 7.18
CA GLY A 208 -8.31 -13.05 5.91
C GLY A 208 -8.31 -12.11 4.70
N ILE A 209 -9.26 -12.32 3.79
CA ILE A 209 -9.43 -11.52 2.57
C ILE A 209 -10.51 -10.43 2.70
N THR A 210 -11.02 -10.19 3.93
CA THR A 210 -12.06 -9.17 4.19
C THR A 210 -11.64 -7.78 3.67
N TYR A 211 -10.35 -7.48 3.77
CA TYR A 211 -9.76 -6.24 3.27
C TYR A 211 -8.88 -6.51 2.04
N THR A 212 -9.36 -7.38 1.14
CA THR A 212 -8.70 -7.77 -0.11
C THR A 212 -7.28 -8.28 0.16
N CYS A 213 -6.24 -7.46 -0.07
CA CYS A 213 -4.85 -7.87 0.05
C CYS A 213 -4.23 -7.68 1.44
N ALA A 214 -4.95 -7.08 2.41
CA ALA A 214 -4.39 -6.75 3.72
C ALA A 214 -3.78 -7.97 4.42
N GLY A 215 -4.52 -9.08 4.47
CA GLY A 215 -4.10 -10.29 5.15
C GLY A 215 -2.92 -10.96 4.45
N SER A 216 -2.92 -10.99 3.11
CA SER A 216 -1.79 -11.50 2.32
C SER A 216 -0.51 -10.68 2.55
N PHE A 217 -0.62 -9.36 2.48
CA PHE A 217 0.48 -8.43 2.76
C PHE A 217 1.03 -8.60 4.19
N SER A 218 0.14 -8.73 5.17
CA SER A 218 0.53 -8.96 6.56
C SER A 218 1.26 -10.30 6.76
N ALA A 219 0.77 -11.38 6.16
CA ALA A 219 1.47 -12.67 6.20
C ALA A 219 2.87 -12.61 5.57
N ARG A 220 3.02 -11.88 4.46
CA ARG A 220 4.34 -11.63 3.84
C ARG A 220 5.26 -10.83 4.77
N SER A 221 4.72 -9.80 5.42
CA SER A 221 5.49 -8.98 6.36
C SER A 221 5.94 -9.79 7.58
N ILE A 222 5.07 -10.66 8.12
CA ILE A 222 5.44 -11.62 9.16
C ILE A 222 6.55 -12.56 8.67
N ALA A 223 6.44 -13.07 7.44
CA ALA A 223 7.47 -13.94 6.85
C ALA A 223 8.84 -13.25 6.85
N TYR A 224 8.90 -11.99 6.45
CA TYR A 224 10.12 -11.18 6.45
C TYR A 224 10.66 -10.96 7.86
N ILE A 225 9.81 -10.53 8.80
CA ILE A 225 10.24 -10.30 10.19
C ILE A 225 10.82 -11.60 10.78
N VAL A 226 10.11 -12.73 10.66
CA VAL A 226 10.56 -14.02 11.21
C VAL A 226 11.83 -14.54 10.52
N HIS A 227 11.98 -14.29 9.22
CA HIS A 227 13.13 -14.75 8.44
C HIS A 227 14.38 -13.91 8.68
N PHE A 228 14.24 -12.59 8.72
CA PHE A 228 15.37 -11.65 8.80
C PHE A 228 15.71 -11.19 10.21
N THR A 229 14.88 -11.48 11.20
CA THR A 229 15.16 -11.13 12.61
C THR A 229 15.20 -12.38 13.49
N ASP A 230 15.43 -12.18 14.78
CA ASP A 230 15.34 -13.24 15.80
C ASP A 230 13.92 -13.38 16.37
N ALA A 231 12.97 -12.54 15.92
CA ALA A 231 11.59 -12.60 16.35
C ALA A 231 10.90 -13.90 15.87
N ARG A 232 9.93 -14.37 16.65
CA ARG A 232 9.19 -15.62 16.42
C ARG A 232 7.71 -15.39 16.62
N LEU A 233 6.89 -16.04 15.81
CA LEU A 233 5.44 -16.05 15.95
C LEU A 233 4.91 -17.48 15.75
N ASP A 234 4.26 -18.02 16.79
CA ASP A 234 3.66 -19.36 16.81
C ASP A 234 4.60 -20.51 16.43
N GLY A 235 5.92 -20.35 16.62
CA GLY A 235 6.93 -21.35 16.25
C GLY A 235 7.09 -21.61 14.74
N ARG A 236 6.44 -20.81 13.89
CA ARG A 236 6.45 -20.95 12.44
C ARG A 236 7.69 -20.32 11.81
N THR A 237 8.11 -20.83 10.66
CA THR A 237 9.20 -20.26 9.87
C THR A 237 8.72 -19.15 8.94
N GLY A 238 9.65 -18.36 8.39
CA GLY A 238 9.32 -17.37 7.35
C GLY A 238 8.62 -18.01 6.14
N LEU A 239 9.09 -19.18 5.71
CA LEU A 239 8.51 -19.91 4.58
C LEU A 239 7.06 -20.37 4.84
N ASP A 240 6.72 -20.75 6.09
CA ASP A 240 5.35 -21.09 6.46
C ASP A 240 4.40 -19.90 6.33
N TRP A 241 4.85 -18.72 6.73
CA TRP A 241 4.10 -17.48 6.62
C TRP A 241 3.97 -17.00 5.18
N LEU A 242 5.02 -17.21 4.38
CA LEU A 242 5.00 -16.87 2.95
C LEU A 242 3.97 -17.70 2.18
N ARG A 243 3.86 -19.00 2.47
CA ARG A 243 2.81 -19.86 1.89
C ARG A 243 1.39 -19.41 2.27
N ARG A 244 1.21 -18.93 3.50
CA ARG A 244 -0.06 -18.34 3.97
C ARG A 244 -0.40 -17.06 3.22
N SER A 245 0.60 -16.22 2.93
CA SER A 245 0.45 -15.02 2.11
C SER A 245 -0.06 -15.36 0.71
N MET A 246 0.57 -16.33 0.04
CA MET A 246 0.15 -16.79 -1.29
C MET A 246 -1.25 -17.39 -1.26
N THR A 247 -1.59 -18.19 -0.24
CA THR A 247 -2.95 -18.77 -0.11
C THR A 247 -4.03 -17.68 -0.07
N LEU A 248 -3.80 -16.59 0.66
CA LEU A 248 -4.74 -15.46 0.69
C LEU A 248 -4.75 -14.69 -0.65
N ALA A 249 -3.59 -14.52 -1.29
CA ALA A 249 -3.52 -13.88 -2.61
C ALA A 249 -4.29 -14.67 -3.68
N ASP A 250 -4.16 -16.01 -3.70
CA ASP A 250 -4.88 -16.89 -4.62
C ASP A 250 -6.40 -16.83 -4.40
N GLN A 251 -6.84 -16.73 -3.14
CA GLN A 251 -8.25 -16.53 -2.83
C GLN A 251 -8.78 -15.20 -3.39
N VAL A 252 -8.03 -14.11 -3.23
CA VAL A 252 -8.39 -12.81 -3.82
C VAL A 252 -8.40 -12.88 -5.34
N LYS A 253 -7.36 -13.49 -5.95
CA LYS A 253 -7.26 -13.69 -7.40
C LYS A 253 -8.46 -14.47 -7.94
N SER A 254 -8.87 -15.52 -7.24
CA SER A 254 -10.06 -16.29 -7.58
C SER A 254 -11.35 -15.47 -7.50
N GLN A 255 -11.49 -14.57 -6.53
CA GLN A 255 -12.65 -13.67 -6.43
C GLN A 255 -12.63 -12.55 -7.48
N ALA A 256 -11.43 -12.19 -7.96
CA ALA A 256 -11.22 -11.16 -8.97
C ALA A 256 -11.10 -11.73 -10.39
N ASN A 257 -11.71 -12.89 -10.67
CA ASN A 257 -11.73 -13.54 -12.00
C ASN A 257 -10.32 -13.73 -12.60
N GLY A 258 -9.34 -14.09 -11.78
CA GLY A 258 -7.96 -14.35 -12.22
C GLY A 258 -7.03 -13.13 -12.17
N VAL A 259 -7.53 -11.93 -11.86
CA VAL A 259 -6.70 -10.72 -11.73
C VAL A 259 -5.88 -10.80 -10.44
N ASP A 260 -4.55 -10.73 -10.53
CA ASP A 260 -3.65 -10.70 -9.37
C ASP A 260 -3.63 -9.30 -8.73
N LEU A 261 -4.59 -9.04 -7.85
CA LEU A 261 -4.69 -7.78 -7.12
C LEU A 261 -3.65 -7.63 -6.00
N CYS A 262 -3.04 -8.73 -5.54
CA CYS A 262 -2.20 -8.76 -4.34
C CYS A 262 -0.71 -8.94 -4.64
N ALA A 263 -0.33 -8.89 -5.92
CA ALA A 263 1.03 -9.15 -6.39
C ALA A 263 1.57 -10.49 -5.85
N GLY A 264 0.70 -11.52 -5.82
CA GLY A 264 1.04 -12.86 -5.36
C GLY A 264 2.25 -13.43 -6.10
N GLU A 265 2.41 -13.08 -7.38
CA GLU A 265 3.56 -13.52 -8.17
C GLU A 265 4.89 -12.98 -7.63
N SER A 266 4.92 -11.76 -7.08
CA SER A 266 6.14 -11.20 -6.47
C SER A 266 6.60 -11.96 -5.22
N VAL A 267 5.68 -12.67 -4.57
CA VAL A 267 5.95 -13.51 -3.38
C VAL A 267 6.79 -14.74 -3.75
N ARG A 268 6.73 -15.21 -5.01
CA ARG A 268 7.53 -16.35 -5.47
C ARG A 268 9.03 -16.06 -5.48
N VAL A 269 9.42 -14.81 -5.72
CA VAL A 269 10.83 -14.39 -5.65
C VAL A 269 11.35 -14.52 -4.22
N ASP A 270 10.54 -14.12 -3.25
CA ASP A 270 10.87 -14.27 -1.83
C ASP A 270 10.97 -15.75 -1.45
N GLU A 271 10.05 -16.58 -1.95
CA GLU A 271 10.05 -18.02 -1.68
C GLU A 271 11.32 -18.66 -2.24
N TYR A 272 11.67 -18.33 -3.49
CA TYR A 272 12.88 -18.79 -4.13
C TYR A 272 14.12 -18.45 -3.29
N LEU A 273 14.25 -17.20 -2.81
CA LEU A 273 15.39 -16.77 -2.01
C LEU A 273 15.44 -17.44 -0.63
N MET A 274 14.31 -17.59 0.05
CA MET A 274 14.24 -18.32 1.33
C MET A 274 14.65 -19.79 1.17
N ARG A 275 14.17 -20.46 0.12
CA ARG A 275 14.53 -21.85 -0.18
C ARG A 275 15.98 -21.99 -0.61
N LEU A 276 16.47 -21.09 -1.46
CA LEU A 276 17.87 -21.08 -1.88
C LEU A 276 18.80 -20.92 -0.67
N GLN A 277 18.43 -20.07 0.31
CA GLN A 277 19.16 -19.91 1.56
C GLN A 277 19.17 -21.20 2.42
N ALA A 278 18.10 -22.00 2.34
CA ALA A 278 18.02 -23.32 2.97
C ALA A 278 18.74 -24.43 2.18
N GLY A 279 19.37 -24.10 1.05
CA GLY A 279 20.03 -25.07 0.16
C GLY A 279 19.10 -25.74 -0.84
N GLU A 280 17.85 -25.33 -0.93
CA GLU A 280 16.84 -25.86 -1.86
C GLU A 280 16.72 -24.97 -3.10
N ARG A 281 17.45 -25.31 -4.17
CA ARG A 281 17.34 -24.57 -5.43
C ARG A 281 16.08 -25.00 -6.21
N GLN A 282 15.13 -24.07 -6.41
CA GLN A 282 13.88 -24.29 -7.15
C GLN A 282 13.69 -23.31 -8.31
N ASP A 283 14.49 -23.47 -9.37
CA ASP A 283 14.52 -22.54 -10.51
C ASP A 283 13.17 -22.41 -11.26
N SER A 284 12.26 -23.37 -11.10
CA SER A 284 10.89 -23.30 -11.65
C SER A 284 10.06 -22.15 -11.06
N LEU A 285 10.30 -21.76 -9.80
CA LEU A 285 9.64 -20.61 -9.16
C LEU A 285 9.94 -19.29 -9.87
N ILE A 286 11.13 -19.17 -10.48
CA ILE A 286 11.57 -17.99 -11.23
C ILE A 286 11.30 -18.14 -12.72
N SER A 287 11.41 -19.35 -13.26
CA SER A 287 11.24 -19.59 -14.71
C SER A 287 9.78 -19.42 -15.15
N GLY A 288 8.81 -19.94 -14.39
CA GLY A 288 7.38 -19.72 -14.69
C GLY A 288 6.98 -18.24 -14.60
N TYR A 289 7.66 -17.48 -13.75
CA TYR A 289 7.42 -16.03 -13.62
C TYR A 289 7.77 -15.26 -14.91
N LEU A 290 8.87 -15.63 -15.59
CA LEU A 290 9.34 -14.97 -16.82
C LEU A 290 8.37 -15.15 -18.00
N GLU A 291 7.58 -16.22 -17.99
CA GLU A 291 6.64 -16.55 -19.07
C GLU A 291 5.29 -15.83 -18.89
N GLU A 292 4.93 -15.50 -17.64
CA GLU A 292 3.58 -15.05 -17.29
C GLU A 292 3.49 -13.56 -16.92
N ASN A 293 4.60 -12.86 -16.64
CA ASN A 293 4.54 -11.51 -16.05
C ASN A 293 5.60 -10.53 -16.60
N GLU A 294 5.14 -9.34 -17.02
CA GLU A 294 5.98 -8.16 -17.28
C GLU A 294 6.48 -7.48 -15.98
N VAL A 295 6.04 -7.96 -14.82
CA VAL A 295 6.17 -7.26 -13.52
C VAL A 295 7.57 -7.40 -12.88
N LEU A 296 8.29 -8.53 -13.05
CA LEU A 296 9.75 -8.52 -12.81
C LEU A 296 10.41 -8.07 -14.10
N PRO A 297 11.29 -7.08 -14.01
CA PRO A 297 12.28 -6.85 -15.04
C PRO A 297 13.05 -8.16 -15.29
N PRO A 298 13.16 -8.61 -16.56
CA PRO A 298 13.87 -9.83 -16.92
C PRO A 298 15.28 -9.94 -16.32
N VAL A 299 15.92 -8.79 -16.07
CA VAL A 299 17.22 -8.70 -15.42
C VAL A 299 17.26 -9.34 -14.02
N VAL A 300 16.20 -9.21 -13.21
CA VAL A 300 16.16 -9.78 -11.85
C VAL A 300 16.09 -11.30 -11.91
N ALA A 301 15.23 -11.84 -12.76
CA ALA A 301 15.12 -13.28 -12.96
C ALA A 301 16.40 -13.89 -13.56
N GLN A 302 17.00 -13.22 -14.56
CA GLN A 302 18.29 -13.63 -15.11
C GLN A 302 19.39 -13.64 -14.05
N TYR A 303 19.42 -12.64 -13.16
CA TYR A 303 20.38 -12.56 -12.07
C TYR A 303 20.18 -13.70 -11.05
N LEU A 304 18.93 -13.93 -10.63
CA LEU A 304 18.57 -15.00 -9.69
C LEU A 304 18.94 -16.38 -10.23
N LEU A 305 18.68 -16.65 -11.51
CA LEU A 305 19.03 -17.90 -12.19
C LEU A 305 20.53 -18.04 -12.50
N GLY A 306 21.34 -17.00 -12.22
CA GLY A 306 22.78 -17.00 -12.48
C GLY A 306 23.16 -16.81 -13.95
N LYS A 307 22.22 -16.36 -14.79
CA LYS A 307 22.46 -16.07 -16.22
C LYS A 307 23.26 -14.77 -16.43
N ILE A 308 23.20 -13.85 -15.48
CA ILE A 308 24.03 -12.64 -15.43
C ILE A 308 24.72 -12.51 -14.06
N GLY A 309 25.90 -11.89 -14.04
CA GLY A 309 26.66 -11.64 -12.81
C GLY A 309 26.36 -10.29 -12.13
N ASP A 310 26.98 -10.07 -10.97
CA ASP A 310 26.79 -8.87 -10.13
C ASP A 310 27.09 -7.56 -10.86
N ALA A 311 28.13 -7.53 -11.70
CA ALA A 311 28.51 -6.34 -12.44
C ALA A 311 27.41 -5.89 -13.43
N THR A 312 26.83 -6.85 -14.17
CA THR A 312 25.72 -6.58 -15.08
C THR A 312 24.48 -6.18 -14.32
N PHE A 313 24.12 -6.89 -13.24
CA PHE A 313 22.94 -6.57 -12.43
C PHE A 313 23.03 -5.17 -11.84
N THR A 314 24.16 -4.83 -11.20
CA THR A 314 24.49 -3.49 -10.66
C THR A 314 24.35 -2.40 -11.73
N LYS A 315 24.86 -2.64 -12.94
CA LYS A 315 24.75 -1.69 -14.06
C LYS A 315 23.30 -1.43 -14.44
N GLU A 316 22.46 -2.47 -14.49
CA GLU A 316 21.04 -2.31 -14.80
C GLU A 316 20.27 -1.63 -13.67
N LEU A 317 20.57 -1.93 -12.39
CA LEU A 317 19.96 -1.23 -11.27
C LEU A 317 20.22 0.28 -11.31
N ARG A 318 21.45 0.70 -11.67
CA ARG A 318 21.81 2.12 -11.78
C ARG A 318 21.07 2.87 -12.88
N LYS A 319 20.60 2.18 -13.92
CA LYS A 319 19.82 2.78 -15.02
C LYS A 319 18.33 2.90 -14.68
N MET A 320 17.87 2.30 -13.58
CA MET A 320 16.46 2.37 -13.22
C MET A 320 16.13 3.72 -12.61
N ASP A 321 15.20 4.44 -13.24
CA ASP A 321 14.78 5.76 -12.76
C ASP A 321 14.02 5.68 -11.43
N ARG A 322 13.39 4.54 -11.13
CA ARG A 322 12.48 4.38 -9.98
C ARG A 322 13.25 4.02 -8.69
N PRO A 323 13.28 4.87 -7.65
CA PRO A 323 13.96 4.57 -6.39
C PRO A 323 13.43 3.32 -5.69
N SER A 324 12.11 3.14 -5.62
CA SER A 324 11.49 1.98 -4.96
C SER A 324 11.83 0.64 -5.64
N ALA A 325 11.84 0.60 -6.97
CA ALA A 325 12.26 -0.59 -7.71
C ALA A 325 13.76 -0.88 -7.51
N ARG A 326 14.61 0.16 -7.59
CA ARG A 326 16.04 0.03 -7.26
C ARG A 326 16.25 -0.52 -5.86
N CYS A 327 15.46 -0.03 -4.91
CA CYS A 327 15.51 -0.48 -3.53
C CYS A 327 15.21 -1.97 -3.39
N ALA A 328 14.06 -2.41 -3.90
CA ALA A 328 13.64 -3.81 -3.84
C ALA A 328 14.68 -4.74 -4.51
N TYR A 329 15.22 -4.35 -5.66
CA TYR A 329 16.17 -5.19 -6.39
C TYR A 329 17.60 -5.13 -5.82
N ALA A 330 18.02 -4.02 -5.22
CA ALA A 330 19.25 -3.97 -4.44
C ALA A 330 19.15 -4.90 -3.23
N PHE A 331 18.01 -4.93 -2.54
CA PHE A 331 17.78 -5.88 -1.45
C PHE A 331 17.86 -7.34 -1.92
N ILE A 332 17.22 -7.69 -3.04
CA ILE A 332 17.36 -9.01 -3.68
C ILE A 332 18.83 -9.33 -4.01
N GLY A 333 19.56 -8.34 -4.56
CA GLY A 333 21.00 -8.44 -4.84
C GLY A 333 21.81 -8.79 -3.59
N ALA A 334 21.57 -8.06 -2.50
CA ALA A 334 22.22 -8.29 -1.22
C ALA A 334 21.89 -9.67 -0.66
N TRP A 335 20.62 -10.08 -0.70
CA TRP A 335 20.17 -11.38 -0.21
C TRP A 335 20.80 -12.53 -0.97
N LYS A 336 20.71 -12.53 -2.31
CA LYS A 336 21.35 -13.56 -3.15
C LYS A 336 22.85 -13.62 -2.90
N SER A 337 23.51 -12.47 -2.84
CA SER A 337 24.95 -12.39 -2.59
C SER A 337 25.34 -12.93 -1.22
N SER A 338 24.48 -12.73 -0.21
CA SER A 338 24.67 -13.30 1.13
C SER A 338 24.62 -14.82 1.10
N ILE A 339 23.67 -15.40 0.36
CA ILE A 339 23.54 -16.86 0.20
C ILE A 339 24.79 -17.44 -0.48
N GLU A 340 25.31 -16.74 -1.50
CA GLU A 340 26.51 -17.12 -2.25
C GLU A 340 27.82 -16.76 -1.53
N ARG A 341 27.77 -16.20 -0.32
CA ARG A 341 28.92 -15.76 0.49
C ARG A 341 29.83 -14.74 -0.22
N LYS A 342 29.24 -13.88 -1.06
CA LYS A 342 29.93 -12.81 -1.79
C LYS A 342 29.92 -11.49 -1.00
N ALA A 343 30.76 -11.39 0.03
CA ALA A 343 30.78 -10.24 0.94
C ALA A 343 30.96 -8.87 0.24
N ALA A 344 31.74 -8.81 -0.84
CA ALA A 344 31.91 -7.57 -1.61
C ALA A 344 30.61 -7.12 -2.31
N SER A 345 29.85 -8.06 -2.87
CA SER A 345 28.56 -7.80 -3.49
C SER A 345 27.51 -7.40 -2.45
N VAL A 346 27.48 -8.07 -1.28
CA VAL A 346 26.60 -7.68 -0.16
C VAL A 346 26.84 -6.22 0.25
N ARG A 347 28.10 -5.81 0.43
CA ARG A 347 28.44 -4.41 0.74
C ARG A 347 28.00 -3.44 -0.36
N THR A 348 28.22 -3.80 -1.62
CA THR A 348 27.82 -2.97 -2.77
C THR A 348 26.32 -2.70 -2.76
N TYR A 349 25.49 -3.73 -2.63
CA TYR A 349 24.04 -3.57 -2.62
C TYR A 349 23.53 -2.90 -1.33
N SER A 350 24.17 -3.15 -0.19
CA SER A 350 23.83 -2.47 1.08
C SER A 350 24.12 -0.96 1.02
N SER A 351 25.23 -0.55 0.38
CA SER A 351 25.51 0.86 0.12
C SER A 351 24.48 1.48 -0.81
N MET A 352 24.08 0.79 -1.88
CA MET A 352 23.02 1.27 -2.77
C MET A 352 21.70 1.52 -2.02
N LEU A 353 21.31 0.64 -1.10
CA LEU A 353 20.10 0.84 -0.28
C LEU A 353 20.17 2.12 0.55
N LYS A 354 21.35 2.45 1.10
CA LYS A 354 21.58 3.63 1.95
C LYS A 354 21.75 4.94 1.17
N GLU A 355 22.16 4.85 -0.09
CA GLU A 355 22.39 6.00 -0.98
C GLU A 355 21.10 6.47 -1.70
N LEU A 356 20.01 5.71 -1.61
CA LEU A 356 18.75 6.09 -2.24
C LEU A 356 18.08 7.23 -1.44
N PRO A 357 17.60 8.29 -2.12
CA PRO A 357 17.09 9.51 -1.48
C PRO A 357 15.75 9.34 -0.76
N ASP A 358 15.06 8.22 -0.97
CA ASP A 358 13.79 7.90 -0.34
C ASP A 358 14.03 6.92 0.81
N GLU A 359 14.33 7.48 1.99
CA GLU A 359 14.57 6.72 3.21
C GLU A 359 13.37 5.80 3.53
N THR A 360 12.14 6.26 3.25
CA THR A 360 10.92 5.50 3.60
C THR A 360 10.73 4.26 2.74
N SER A 361 10.98 4.35 1.42
CA SER A 361 10.87 3.20 0.51
C SER A 361 11.89 2.10 0.81
N CYS A 362 13.00 2.42 1.47
CA CYS A 362 14.08 1.48 1.75
C CYS A 362 14.25 1.08 3.21
N ALA A 363 13.63 1.78 4.16
CA ALA A 363 13.96 1.64 5.57
C ALA A 363 13.84 0.20 6.09
N SER A 364 12.77 -0.51 5.74
CA SER A 364 12.61 -1.92 6.15
C SER A 364 13.69 -2.83 5.54
N ASN A 365 14.01 -2.65 4.26
CA ASN A 365 15.05 -3.41 3.57
C ASN A 365 16.42 -3.11 4.19
N ILE A 366 16.68 -1.87 4.64
CA ILE A 366 17.89 -1.50 5.36
C ILE A 366 17.97 -2.26 6.69
N VAL A 367 16.89 -2.34 7.47
CA VAL A 367 16.88 -3.15 8.70
C VAL A 367 17.15 -4.62 8.40
N PHE A 368 16.53 -5.18 7.37
CA PHE A 368 16.72 -6.60 7.04
C PHE A 368 18.09 -6.92 6.45
N VAL A 369 18.69 -6.01 5.67
CA VAL A 369 20.01 -6.22 5.05
C VAL A 369 21.13 -6.28 6.09
N GLU A 370 20.97 -5.67 7.26
CA GLU A 370 21.93 -5.73 8.35
C GLU A 370 22.20 -7.16 8.83
N ARG A 371 21.23 -8.08 8.66
CA ARG A 371 21.43 -9.51 8.94
C ARG A 371 22.55 -10.10 8.08
N PHE A 372 22.68 -9.67 6.82
CA PHE A 372 23.69 -10.22 5.90
C PHE A 372 25.12 -9.79 6.22
N ALA A 373 25.27 -8.78 7.08
CA ALA A 373 26.58 -8.28 7.52
C ALA A 373 27.13 -9.01 8.75
N ARG A 374 26.32 -9.85 9.41
CA ARG A 374 26.72 -10.74 10.50
C ARG A 374 27.19 -12.07 9.94
#